data_AF-A0A9D2FNW0-F1
#
_entry.id   AF-A0A9D2FNW0-F1
#
_cell.length_a   1.000
_cell.length_b   1.000
_cell.length_c   1.000
_cell.angle_alpha   90.00
_cell.angle_beta   90.00
_cell.angle_gamma   90.00
#
_symmetry.space_group_name_H-M   'P 1'
#
loop_
_entity.id
_entity.type
_entity.pdbx_description
1 polymer ?
#
loop_
_entity_poly.entity_id
_entity_poly.type
_entity_poly.pdbx_seq_one_letter_code
_entity_poly.pdbx_strand_id
1 'polypeptide(L)'
;MTIEQIVILILAVVLAIAVVGLIVLLVRYQSLKKKVSSGDRLAPEVIVKDGVRYSKDPAIEKDGIGTVSHAEGDFVLAAGKTYRAKKDGELLPGAYTVLAANDATHSFKLRVGGFVRNFVHGDALVLNENEEVCAVSVSVILR
;
A
#
# COMPACT_ATOMS: atom_id res chain seq x y z
N MET A 1 43.52 36.99 -31.22
CA MET A 1 43.08 35.59 -31.02
C MET A 1 43.15 34.91 -32.37
N THR A 2 43.93 33.84 -32.52
CA THR A 2 44.05 33.13 -33.81
C THR A 2 42.80 32.29 -34.08
N ILE A 3 42.52 31.96 -35.34
CA ILE A 3 41.34 31.17 -35.74
C ILE A 3 41.29 29.84 -34.99
N GLU A 4 42.44 29.20 -34.80
CA GLU A 4 42.58 27.95 -34.03
C GLU A 4 42.15 28.12 -32.56
N GLN A 5 42.54 29.23 -31.92
CA GLN A 5 42.12 29.54 -30.55
C GLN A 5 40.60 29.77 -30.45
N ILE A 6 40.00 30.38 -31.48
CA ILE A 6 38.54 30.60 -31.54
C ILE A 6 37.80 29.26 -31.70
N VAL A 7 38.29 28.36 -32.55
CA VAL A 7 37.70 27.03 -32.74
C VAL A 7 37.80 26.20 -31.46
N ILE A 8 38.95 26.19 -30.79
CA ILE A 8 39.14 25.48 -29.52
C ILE A 8 38.21 26.03 -28.44
N LEU A 9 38.04 27.37 -28.37
CA LEU A 9 37.13 28.00 -27.41
C LEU A 9 35.68 27.56 -27.65
N ILE A 10 35.22 27.57 -28.89
CA ILE A 10 33.85 27.15 -29.25
C ILE A 10 33.63 25.67 -28.89
N LEU A 11 34.60 24.81 -29.21
CA LEU A 11 34.51 23.38 -28.94
C LEU A 11 34.48 23.08 -27.43
N ALA A 12 35.27 23.82 -26.65
CA ALA A 12 35.26 23.74 -25.18
C ALA A 12 33.90 24.17 -24.59
N VAL A 13 33.29 25.22 -25.12
CA VAL A 13 31.97 25.70 -24.69
C VAL A 13 30.88 24.66 -25.01
N VAL A 14 30.90 24.08 -26.21
CA VAL A 14 29.94 23.04 -26.62
C VAL A 14 30.07 21.79 -25.74
N LEU A 15 31.30 21.38 -25.44
CA LEU A 15 31.57 20.21 -24.58
C LEU A 15 31.13 20.47 -23.14
N ALA A 16 31.33 21.68 -22.62
CA ALA A 16 30.82 22.07 -21.30
C ALA A 16 29.29 22.00 -21.24
N ILE A 17 28.58 22.47 -22.27
CA ILE A 17 27.12 22.38 -22.35
C ILE A 17 26.65 20.92 -22.40
N ALA A 18 27.34 20.08 -23.18
CA ALA A 18 27.03 18.65 -23.28
C ALA A 18 27.20 17.91 -21.94
N VAL A 19 28.28 18.20 -21.19
CA VAL A 19 28.52 17.63 -19.86
C VAL A 19 27.42 18.05 -18.87
N VAL A 20 27.04 19.33 -18.86
CA VAL A 20 25.95 19.83 -18.01
C VAL A 20 24.62 19.14 -18.38
N GLY A 21 24.32 19.00 -19.67
CA GLY A 21 23.13 18.28 -20.13
C GLY A 21 23.10 16.83 -19.66
N LEU A 22 24.24 16.13 -19.71
CA LEU A 22 24.36 14.73 -19.29
C LEU A 22 24.19 14.57 -17.77
N ILE A 23 24.72 15.50 -16.97
CA ILE A 23 24.51 15.53 -15.51
C ILE A 23 23.02 15.72 -15.18
N VAL A 24 22.34 16.66 -15.85
CA VAL A 24 20.90 16.90 -15.64
C VAL A 24 20.07 15.67 -15.99
N LEU A 25 20.41 14.98 -17.10
CA LEU A 25 19.72 13.79 -17.55
C LEU A 25 19.92 12.62 -16.57
N LEU A 26 21.14 12.41 -16.05
CA LEU A 26 21.43 11.41 -15.02
C LEU A 26 20.68 11.69 -13.71
N VAL A 27 20.66 12.94 -13.24
CA VAL A 27 19.91 13.34 -12.04
C VAL A 27 18.41 13.09 -12.22
N ARG A 28 17.85 13.44 -13.40
CA ARG A 28 16.45 13.16 -13.74
C ARG A 28 16.17 11.65 -13.79
N TYR A 29 17.05 10.85 -14.39
CA TYR A 29 16.91 9.41 -14.48
C TYR A 29 16.98 8.73 -13.11
N GLN A 30 17.89 9.17 -12.23
CA GLN A 30 17.93 8.71 -10.84
C GLN A 30 16.70 9.14 -10.04
N SER A 31 16.15 10.33 -10.29
CA SER A 31 14.90 10.77 -9.64
C SER A 31 13.69 9.93 -10.04
N LEU A 32 13.66 9.42 -11.29
CA LEU A 32 12.65 8.50 -11.77
C LEU A 32 12.80 7.10 -11.15
N LYS A 33 14.03 6.59 -11.03
CA LYS A 33 14.29 5.33 -10.30
C LYS A 33 13.99 5.43 -8.81
N LYS A 34 14.31 6.56 -8.15
CA LYS A 34 13.93 6.78 -6.74
C LYS A 34 12.42 6.87 -6.54
N LYS A 35 11.64 7.34 -7.53
CA LYS A 35 10.18 7.25 -7.49
C LYS A 35 9.62 5.83 -7.60
N VAL A 36 10.39 4.87 -8.12
CA VAL A 36 10.02 3.44 -8.21
C VAL A 36 10.62 2.63 -7.05
N SER A 37 11.69 3.10 -6.39
CA SER A 37 12.43 2.35 -5.35
C SER A 37 12.52 3.02 -3.98
N SER A 38 11.95 4.21 -3.76
CA SER A 38 12.06 4.90 -2.47
C SER A 38 10.73 5.55 -2.11
N GLY A 39 9.86 4.75 -1.52
CA GLY A 39 9.05 5.26 -0.42
C GLY A 39 10.01 5.62 0.72
N ASP A 40 10.35 6.90 0.85
CA ASP A 40 10.19 7.60 2.14
C ASP A 40 10.57 9.09 2.03
N ARG A 41 9.71 9.90 2.66
CA ARG A 41 9.97 11.22 3.27
C ARG A 41 10.26 12.43 2.38
N LEU A 42 9.21 13.21 2.13
CA LEU A 42 8.91 14.49 2.82
C LEU A 42 7.61 15.05 2.21
N ALA A 43 6.63 15.38 3.06
CA ALA A 43 5.43 16.14 2.68
C ALA A 43 5.83 17.41 1.90
N PRO A 44 5.08 17.90 0.90
CA PRO A 44 3.62 18.04 0.89
C PRO A 44 2.96 17.71 -0.46
N GLU A 45 1.65 17.95 -0.52
CA GLU A 45 0.84 18.08 -1.74
C GLU A 45 0.09 16.81 -2.20
N VAL A 46 -1.20 16.91 -1.93
CA VAL A 46 -2.27 15.98 -2.29
C VAL A 46 -2.39 15.95 -3.81
N ILE A 47 -2.29 14.78 -4.42
CA ILE A 47 -2.68 14.56 -5.81
C ILE A 47 -3.86 13.62 -5.81
N VAL A 48 -5.05 14.19 -6.06
CA VAL A 48 -6.26 13.44 -6.36
C VAL A 48 -6.11 12.87 -7.77
N LYS A 49 -6.24 11.56 -7.93
CA LYS A 49 -6.39 10.93 -9.24
C LYS A 49 -7.55 9.94 -9.18
N ASP A 50 -8.52 10.13 -10.08
CA ASP A 50 -9.63 9.22 -10.39
C ASP A 50 -10.63 8.91 -9.25
N GLY A 51 -11.01 9.92 -8.45
CA GLY A 51 -12.30 9.90 -7.74
C GLY A 51 -12.44 8.97 -6.53
N VAL A 52 -11.37 8.32 -6.08
CA VAL A 52 -11.38 7.45 -4.88
C VAL A 52 -10.57 8.09 -3.75
N ARG A 53 -11.21 8.19 -2.57
CA ARG A 53 -10.64 8.81 -1.35
C ARG A 53 -10.04 7.72 -0.45
N TYR A 54 -8.76 7.88 -0.10
CA TYR A 54 -8.13 7.15 1.00
C TYR A 54 -8.31 7.94 2.31
N SER A 55 -8.74 7.27 3.37
CA SER A 55 -8.75 7.82 4.73
C SER A 55 -7.42 7.49 5.43
N LYS A 56 -6.82 8.51 6.06
CA LYS A 56 -5.58 8.37 6.84
C LYS A 56 -5.86 7.98 8.30
N ASP A 57 -5.01 7.08 8.75
CA ASP A 57 -4.70 6.54 10.08
C ASP A 57 -4.57 7.60 11.21
N PRO A 58 -4.66 7.24 12.51
CA PRO A 58 -3.42 6.82 13.20
C PRO A 58 -3.56 5.81 14.38
N ALA A 59 -2.68 4.81 14.35
CA ALA A 59 -1.65 4.54 15.38
C ALA A 59 -1.82 3.44 16.46
N ILE A 60 -0.63 2.88 16.73
CA ILE A 60 -0.09 2.26 17.95
C ILE A 60 -0.12 0.72 18.01
N GLU A 61 0.99 0.16 17.51
CA GLU A 61 1.65 -1.03 18.06
C GLU A 61 1.61 -1.06 19.60
N LYS A 62 1.13 -2.17 20.15
CA LYS A 62 1.61 -2.70 21.44
C LYS A 62 1.53 -4.23 21.43
N ASP A 63 2.59 -4.84 21.95
CA ASP A 63 2.74 -6.27 22.26
C ASP A 63 3.05 -7.27 21.14
N GLY A 64 4.22 -7.11 20.52
CA GLY A 64 5.22 -8.20 20.45
C GLY A 64 4.83 -9.55 19.82
N ILE A 65 3.83 -9.61 18.94
CA ILE A 65 3.42 -10.85 18.26
C ILE A 65 3.49 -10.64 16.75
N GLY A 66 4.43 -11.37 16.12
CA GLY A 66 4.48 -11.76 14.71
C GLY A 66 4.05 -10.71 13.68
N THR A 67 5.02 -10.04 13.08
CA THR A 67 4.80 -9.13 11.95
C THR A 67 4.29 -9.91 10.73
N VAL A 68 2.97 -9.96 10.55
CA VAL A 68 2.34 -10.35 9.30
C VAL A 68 2.40 -9.16 8.37
N SER A 69 3.00 -9.31 7.20
CA SER A 69 3.07 -8.26 6.19
C SER A 69 1.68 -8.00 5.62
N HIS A 70 0.95 -7.06 6.20
CA HIS A 70 -0.31 -6.57 5.64
C HIS A 70 -0.02 -5.78 4.36
N ALA A 71 -0.71 -6.11 3.26
CA ALA A 71 -0.69 -5.28 2.07
C ALA A 71 -1.61 -4.07 2.29
N GLU A 72 -1.29 -2.94 1.67
CA GLU A 72 -2.13 -1.74 1.71
C GLU A 72 -3.53 -2.07 1.15
N GLY A 73 -4.56 -2.06 2.01
CA GLY A 73 -5.94 -2.42 1.67
C GLY A 73 -6.51 -3.65 2.39
N ASP A 74 -5.67 -4.45 3.05
CA ASP A 74 -6.12 -5.59 3.85
C ASP A 74 -6.82 -5.13 5.15
N PHE A 75 -7.94 -5.74 5.50
CA PHE A 75 -8.64 -5.48 6.77
C PHE A 75 -8.41 -6.62 7.77
N VAL A 76 -7.89 -6.31 8.95
CA VAL A 76 -7.64 -7.30 10.01
C VAL A 76 -8.84 -7.41 10.94
N LEU A 77 -9.50 -8.56 10.91
CA LEU A 77 -10.49 -8.97 11.91
C LEU A 77 -9.76 -9.48 13.16
N ALA A 78 -9.73 -8.67 14.21
CA ALA A 78 -9.25 -9.13 15.52
C ALA A 78 -10.18 -10.21 16.10
N ALA A 79 -9.59 -11.25 16.68
CA ALA A 79 -10.35 -12.32 17.32
C ALA A 79 -11.28 -11.77 18.43
N GLY A 80 -12.54 -12.20 18.42
CA GLY A 80 -13.56 -11.82 19.38
C GLY A 80 -14.17 -10.43 19.18
N LYS A 81 -13.67 -9.62 18.24
CA LYS A 81 -14.26 -8.30 17.92
C LYS A 81 -15.26 -8.45 16.77
N THR A 82 -16.43 -7.83 16.93
CA THR A 82 -17.45 -7.75 15.88
C THR A 82 -17.29 -6.46 15.11
N TYR A 83 -17.31 -6.57 13.79
CA TYR A 83 -17.25 -5.46 12.85
C TYR A 83 -18.54 -5.44 12.04
N ARG A 84 -18.99 -4.24 11.67
CA ARG A 84 -20.17 -4.05 10.82
C ARG A 84 -19.73 -3.51 9.47
N ALA A 85 -20.10 -4.19 8.40
CA ALA A 85 -19.86 -3.75 7.04
C ALA A 85 -20.78 -2.55 6.73
N LYS A 86 -20.22 -1.37 6.47
CA LYS A 86 -20.96 -0.16 6.14
C LYS A 86 -20.16 0.68 5.15
N LYS A 87 -20.82 1.29 4.17
CA LYS A 87 -20.16 2.13 3.16
C LYS A 87 -19.39 3.31 3.77
N ASP A 88 -19.89 3.84 4.89
CA ASP A 88 -19.24 4.92 5.67
C ASP A 88 -18.56 4.39 6.95
N GLY A 89 -18.26 3.09 7.03
CA GLY A 89 -17.67 2.43 8.20
C GLY A 89 -16.20 2.07 8.03
N GLU A 90 -15.63 1.46 9.08
CA GLU A 90 -14.25 0.92 9.05
C GLU A 90 -14.11 -0.26 8.09
N LEU A 91 -15.17 -1.08 7.97
CA LEU A 91 -15.25 -2.23 7.09
C LEU A 91 -16.26 -1.94 5.98
N LEU A 92 -15.84 -2.03 4.74
CA LEU A 92 -16.72 -1.84 3.58
C LEU A 92 -17.51 -3.12 3.29
N PRO A 93 -18.74 -3.01 2.73
CA PRO A 93 -19.42 -4.15 2.14
C PRO A 93 -18.75 -4.54 0.82
N GLY A 94 -18.67 -5.84 0.52
CA GLY A 94 -17.97 -6.33 -0.66
C GLY A 94 -17.63 -7.82 -0.59
N ALA A 95 -16.95 -8.30 -1.63
CA ALA A 95 -16.37 -9.63 -1.66
C ALA A 95 -14.91 -9.55 -1.19
N TYR A 96 -14.56 -10.43 -0.28
CA TYR A 96 -13.24 -10.53 0.34
C TYR A 96 -12.73 -11.96 0.23
N THR A 97 -11.42 -12.10 0.12
CA THR A 97 -10.71 -13.35 0.33
C THR A 97 -10.28 -13.40 1.79
N VAL A 98 -10.57 -14.52 2.43
CA VAL A 98 -10.36 -14.70 3.86
C VAL A 98 -9.07 -15.45 4.09
N LEU A 99 -8.11 -14.81 4.74
CA LEU A 99 -6.78 -15.37 4.99
C LEU A 99 -6.58 -15.54 6.49
N ALA A 100 -6.07 -16.70 6.89
CA ALA A 100 -5.62 -16.89 8.26
C ALA A 100 -4.46 -15.92 8.58
N ALA A 101 -4.48 -15.25 9.74
CA ALA A 101 -3.37 -14.41 10.17
C ALA A 101 -2.14 -15.24 10.64
N ASN A 102 -2.29 -16.55 10.80
CA ASN A 102 -1.20 -17.47 11.15
C ASN A 102 -1.19 -18.63 10.15
N ASP A 103 -0.05 -18.84 9.48
CA ASP A 103 0.16 -19.90 8.47
C ASP A 103 -0.11 -21.31 9.01
N ALA A 104 -0.02 -21.54 10.33
CA ALA A 104 -0.28 -22.84 10.92
C ALA A 104 -1.78 -23.23 10.88
N THR A 105 -2.69 -22.26 10.79
CA THR A 105 -4.14 -22.49 10.93
C THR A 105 -4.83 -22.45 9.58
N HIS A 106 -5.03 -23.61 8.96
CA HIS A 106 -5.67 -23.69 7.64
C HIS A 106 -7.19 -23.51 7.69
N SER A 107 -7.84 -23.76 8.83
CA SER A 107 -9.29 -23.62 9.01
C SER A 107 -9.63 -22.83 10.26
N PHE A 108 -10.59 -21.92 10.18
CA PHE A 108 -11.00 -21.05 11.27
C PHE A 108 -12.49 -20.73 11.20
N LYS A 109 -13.06 -20.24 12.31
CA LYS A 109 -14.49 -19.94 12.40
C LYS A 109 -14.74 -18.44 12.34
N LEU A 110 -15.63 -18.04 11.44
CA LEU A 110 -16.17 -16.69 11.38
C LEU A 110 -17.66 -16.71 11.72
N ARG A 111 -18.11 -15.73 12.49
CA ARG A 111 -19.53 -15.43 12.67
C ARG A 111 -19.91 -14.35 11.66
N VAL A 112 -20.79 -14.66 10.72
CA VAL A 112 -21.26 -13.76 9.67
C VAL A 112 -22.78 -13.71 9.73
N GLY A 113 -23.36 -12.52 9.83
CA GLY A 113 -24.81 -12.34 9.90
C GLY A 113 -25.48 -13.11 11.05
N GLY A 114 -24.77 -13.29 12.17
CA GLY A 114 -25.24 -14.03 13.34
C GLY A 114 -24.97 -15.55 13.31
N PHE A 115 -24.53 -16.11 12.18
CA PHE A 115 -24.24 -17.55 12.06
C PHE A 115 -22.75 -17.85 12.10
N VAL A 116 -22.34 -18.85 12.87
CA VAL A 116 -20.95 -19.32 12.89
C VAL A 116 -20.75 -20.31 11.75
N ARG A 117 -19.83 -20.00 10.84
CA ARG A 117 -19.44 -20.85 9.71
C ARG A 117 -17.95 -21.15 9.77
N ASN A 118 -17.57 -22.29 9.20
CA ASN A 118 -16.17 -22.67 9.05
C ASN A 118 -15.64 -22.17 7.71
N PHE A 119 -14.46 -21.57 7.72
CA PHE A 119 -13.76 -21.07 6.55
C PHE A 119 -12.36 -21.67 6.50
N VAL A 120 -11.84 -21.82 5.29
CA VAL A 120 -10.48 -22.22 4.99
C VAL A 120 -9.69 -21.01 4.47
N HIS A 121 -8.38 -21.01 4.67
CA HIS A 121 -7.51 -19.98 4.10
C HIS A 121 -7.70 -19.90 2.58
N GLY A 122 -8.00 -18.71 2.06
CA GLY A 122 -8.26 -18.44 0.65
C GLY A 122 -9.72 -18.51 0.24
N ASP A 123 -10.64 -18.83 1.16
CA ASP A 123 -12.08 -18.83 0.86
C ASP A 123 -12.61 -17.42 0.59
N ALA A 124 -13.69 -17.34 -0.21
CA ALA A 124 -14.40 -16.09 -0.44
C ALA A 124 -15.47 -15.84 0.62
N LEU A 125 -15.56 -14.59 1.08
CA LEU A 125 -16.59 -14.07 1.97
C LEU A 125 -17.21 -12.84 1.33
N VAL A 126 -18.54 -12.84 1.21
CA VAL A 126 -19.29 -11.68 0.75
C VAL A 126 -20.00 -11.05 1.95
N LEU A 127 -19.80 -9.75 2.14
CA LEU A 127 -20.43 -8.96 3.18
C LEU A 127 -21.39 -7.95 2.56
N ASN A 128 -22.66 -8.04 2.96
CA ASN A 128 -23.68 -7.08 2.57
C ASN A 128 -23.64 -5.83 3.46
N GLU A 129 -24.33 -4.77 3.02
CA GLU A 129 -24.47 -3.55 3.79
C GLU A 129 -25.20 -3.82 5.12
N ASN A 130 -24.61 -3.33 6.22
CA ASN A 130 -24.99 -3.55 7.62
C ASN A 130 -24.80 -4.97 8.17
N GLU A 131 -24.19 -5.88 7.40
CA GLU A 131 -23.88 -7.23 7.86
C GLU A 131 -22.75 -7.22 8.90
N GLU A 132 -22.86 -8.08 9.90
CA GLU A 132 -21.87 -8.21 10.96
C GLU A 132 -20.94 -9.39 10.69
N VAL A 133 -19.64 -9.18 10.91
CA VAL A 133 -18.62 -10.23 10.87
C VAL A 133 -17.77 -10.20 12.13
N CYS A 134 -17.45 -11.37 12.66
CA CYS A 134 -16.58 -11.54 13.82
C CYS A 134 -15.70 -12.77 13.64
N ALA A 135 -14.40 -12.61 13.90
CA ALA A 135 -13.48 -13.74 13.90
C ALA A 135 -13.55 -14.44 15.26
N VAL A 136 -14.02 -15.68 15.30
CA VAL A 136 -14.35 -16.37 16.56
C VAL A 136 -13.14 -17.04 17.18
N SER A 137 -12.30 -17.68 16.36
CA SER A 137 -11.23 -18.56 16.85
C SER A 137 -9.84 -17.91 16.78
N VAL A 138 -9.53 -17.19 15.71
CA VAL A 138 -8.21 -16.59 15.44
C VAL A 138 -8.40 -15.27 14.73
N SER A 139 -7.38 -14.41 14.71
CA SER A 139 -7.39 -13.22 13.86
C SER A 139 -7.34 -13.62 12.39
N VAL A 140 -8.06 -12.88 11.55
CA VAL A 140 -8.26 -13.19 10.13
C VAL A 140 -8.08 -11.92 9.31
N ILE A 141 -7.51 -12.06 8.13
CA ILE A 141 -7.30 -10.96 7.19
C ILE A 141 -8.34 -11.06 6.08
N LEU A 142 -8.98 -9.95 5.75
CA LEU A 142 -9.86 -9.79 4.60
C LEU A 142 -9.13 -9.02 3.52
N ARG A 143 -9.06 -9.59 2.31
CA ARG A 143 -8.41 -9.00 1.13
C ARG A 143 -9.36 -8.86 -0.04
#